data_AF-A0A2G2CAC1-F1
#
_entry.id   AF-A0A2G2CAC1-F1
#
_cell.length_a   1.000
_cell.length_b   1.000
_cell.length_c   1.000
_cell.angle_alpha   90.00
_cell.angle_beta   90.00
_cell.angle_gamma   90.00
#
_symmetry.space_group_name_H-M   'P 1'
#
loop_
_entity.id
_entity.type
_entity.pdbx_description
1 polymer ?
#
loop_
_entity_poly.entity_id
_entity_poly.type
_entity_poly.pdbx_seq_one_letter_code
_entity_poly.pdbx_strand_id
1 'polypeptide(L)'
;QNVRLASQLTGLDIDIMTEEQESARRQAEFELRTKLFMDNLDLDEFFAQLLVSEGFTNLEEVAYVEVDELLVIDGVDEDTASELQARARDVLEAQNKAALDAARALGVDDTLIEFEGLTPQMIEALAKDDVKTLEDFATCADWELAGGWTTVNGERTKDDGTLEPFDMSLEEAQKLIMTARVLLGWVDPTELEADNVDEDDLTDDEAEA
;
A
#
# COMPACT_ATOMS: atom_id res chain seq x y z
N GLN A 1 -4.75 -11.61 29.82
CA GLN A 1 -5.94 -12.44 29.53
C GLN A 1 -6.99 -11.64 28.74
N ASN A 2 -7.22 -10.36 29.09
CA ASN A 2 -8.13 -9.47 28.36
C ASN A 2 -7.73 -9.17 26.92
N VAL A 3 -6.42 -8.98 26.63
CA VAL A 3 -5.92 -8.69 25.27
C VAL A 3 -6.28 -9.79 24.27
N ARG A 4 -6.10 -11.05 24.67
CA ARG A 4 -6.41 -12.22 23.84
C ARG A 4 -7.91 -12.33 23.57
N LEU A 5 -8.74 -12.03 24.58
CA LEU A 5 -10.20 -12.08 24.43
C LEU A 5 -10.71 -10.91 23.58
N ALA A 6 -10.12 -9.72 23.74
CA ALA A 6 -10.42 -8.54 22.94
C ALA A 6 -10.05 -8.77 21.48
N SER A 7 -8.83 -9.26 21.19
CA SER A 7 -8.41 -9.58 19.82
C SER A 7 -9.29 -10.67 19.18
N GLN A 8 -9.75 -11.67 19.95
CA GLN A 8 -10.71 -12.67 19.47
C GLN A 8 -12.11 -12.10 19.21
N LEU A 9 -12.52 -11.06 19.95
CA LEU A 9 -13.83 -10.42 19.80
C LEU A 9 -13.85 -9.37 18.68
N THR A 10 -12.73 -8.68 18.46
CA THR A 10 -12.60 -7.64 17.43
C THR A 10 -12.10 -8.16 16.09
N GLY A 11 -11.48 -9.35 16.07
CA GLY A 11 -10.81 -9.87 14.88
C GLY A 11 -9.53 -9.11 14.52
N LEU A 12 -9.13 -8.11 15.31
CA LEU A 12 -7.92 -7.30 15.10
C LEU A 12 -6.80 -7.76 16.01
N ASP A 13 -5.56 -7.67 15.54
CA ASP A 13 -4.38 -7.89 16.39
C ASP A 13 -4.16 -6.68 17.29
N ILE A 14 -3.97 -6.91 18.59
CA ILE A 14 -3.87 -5.84 19.59
C ILE A 14 -2.48 -5.88 20.22
N ASP A 15 -1.63 -4.93 19.84
CA ASP A 15 -0.34 -4.71 20.47
C ASP A 15 -0.47 -3.76 21.67
N ILE A 16 0.16 -4.12 22.79
CA ILE A 16 0.19 -3.29 24.00
C ILE A 16 1.60 -2.79 24.22
N MET A 17 1.76 -1.48 24.01
CA MET A 17 3.01 -0.77 24.24
C MET A 17 2.96 0.00 25.56
N THR A 18 4.11 0.15 26.22
CA THR A 18 4.28 1.12 27.32
C THR A 18 4.39 2.54 26.76
N GLU A 19 4.15 3.55 27.60
CA GLU A 19 4.33 4.96 27.22
C GLU A 19 5.75 5.27 26.71
N GLU A 20 6.77 4.65 27.32
CA GLU A 20 8.16 4.78 26.85
C GLU A 20 8.37 4.16 25.46
N GLN A 21 7.80 2.97 25.21
CA GLN A 21 7.91 2.30 23.90
C GLN A 21 7.17 3.09 22.82
N GLU A 22 6.01 3.65 23.15
CA GLU A 22 5.19 4.43 22.25
C GLU A 22 5.86 5.77 21.89
N SER A 23 6.44 6.45 22.90
CA SER A 23 7.27 7.65 22.70
C SER A 23 8.49 7.36 21.82
N ALA A 24 9.22 6.27 22.09
CA ALA A 24 10.37 5.87 21.29
C ALA A 24 9.99 5.54 19.83
N ARG A 25 8.85 4.87 19.62
CA ARG A 25 8.31 4.55 18.30
C ARG A 25 8.02 5.82 17.50
N ARG A 26 7.31 6.79 18.10
CA ARG A 26 7.03 8.08 17.46
C ARG A 26 8.29 8.85 17.09
N GLN A 27 9.29 8.87 17.98
CA GLN A 27 10.55 9.55 17.69
C GLN A 27 11.28 8.88 16.51
N ALA A 28 11.30 7.55 16.46
CA ALA A 28 11.89 6.81 15.35
C ALA A 28 11.15 7.04 14.03
N GLU A 29 9.81 7.05 14.04
CA GLU A 29 8.98 7.38 12.88
C GLU A 29 9.25 8.80 12.39
N PHE A 30 9.36 9.77 13.31
CA PHE A 30 9.66 11.16 12.99
C PHE A 30 11.02 11.31 12.31
N GLU A 31 12.06 10.67 12.86
CA GLU A 31 13.42 10.67 12.27
C GLU A 31 13.47 9.97 10.92
N LEU A 32 12.75 8.87 10.76
CA LEU A 32 12.67 8.12 9.50
C LEU A 32 12.02 8.97 8.40
N ARG A 33 10.88 9.60 8.69
CA ARG A 33 10.16 10.46 7.73
C ARG A 33 10.96 11.72 7.40
N THR A 34 11.62 12.32 8.39
CA THR A 34 12.50 13.48 8.17
C THR A 34 13.60 13.11 7.16
N LYS A 35 14.28 11.97 7.35
CA LYS A 35 15.30 11.48 6.42
C LYS A 35 14.73 11.20 5.03
N LEU A 36 13.54 10.58 4.95
CA LEU A 36 12.87 10.31 3.68
C LEU A 36 12.70 11.61 2.87
N PHE A 37 12.25 12.70 3.49
CA PHE A 37 12.10 13.97 2.79
C PHE A 37 13.44 14.63 2.45
N MET A 38 14.42 14.59 3.34
CA MET A 38 15.76 15.13 3.06
C MET A 38 16.42 14.42 1.87
N ASP A 39 16.41 13.09 1.87
CA ASP A 39 17.11 12.27 0.88
C ASP A 39 16.48 12.37 -0.52
N ASN A 40 15.16 12.59 -0.59
CA ASN A 40 14.42 12.58 -1.86
C ASN A 40 14.10 13.97 -2.39
N LEU A 41 13.84 14.96 -1.53
CA LEU A 41 13.36 16.29 -1.97
C LEU A 41 14.45 17.38 -1.93
N ASP A 42 15.68 17.03 -1.55
CA ASP A 42 16.81 17.95 -1.37
C ASP A 42 16.45 19.11 -0.42
N LEU A 43 15.93 18.73 0.74
CA LEU A 43 15.49 19.63 1.80
C LEU A 43 16.50 19.62 2.95
N ASP A 44 16.62 20.75 3.65
CA ASP A 44 17.33 20.76 4.92
C ASP A 44 16.51 20.08 6.03
N GLU A 45 17.18 19.78 7.14
CA GLU A 45 16.56 19.08 8.26
C GLU A 45 15.40 19.87 8.88
N PHE A 46 15.51 21.20 8.93
CA PHE A 46 14.47 22.03 9.53
C PHE A 46 13.19 21.98 8.70
N PHE A 47 13.30 22.12 7.38
CA PHE A 47 12.16 22.11 6.47
C PHE A 47 11.55 20.71 6.35
N ALA A 48 12.36 19.65 6.34
CA ALA A 48 11.86 18.28 6.40
C ALA A 48 11.08 18.00 7.71
N GLN A 49 11.53 18.52 8.85
CA GLN A 49 10.80 18.41 10.12
C GLN A 49 9.47 19.17 10.12
N LEU A 50 9.38 20.30 9.41
CA LEU A 50 8.11 21.02 9.23
C LEU A 50 7.09 20.15 8.49
N LEU A 51 7.48 19.50 7.38
CA LEU A 51 6.60 18.59 6.66
C LEU A 51 6.08 17.46 7.54
N VAL A 52 6.95 16.80 8.30
CA VAL A 52 6.53 15.72 9.20
C VAL A 52 5.60 16.25 10.31
N SER A 53 5.82 17.48 10.77
CA SER A 53 4.99 18.13 11.81
C SER A 53 3.59 18.50 11.31
N GLU A 54 3.46 18.90 10.04
CA GLU A 54 2.17 19.10 9.38
C GLU A 54 1.47 17.79 9.01
N GLY A 55 2.13 16.65 9.22
CA GLY A 55 1.53 15.32 9.10
C GLY A 55 1.90 14.54 7.85
N PHE A 56 2.75 15.08 6.98
CA PHE A 56 3.21 14.37 5.79
C PHE A 56 4.02 13.13 6.16
N THR A 57 3.67 11.99 5.57
CA THR A 57 4.23 10.67 5.90
C THR A 57 5.04 10.05 4.77
N ASN A 58 4.75 10.42 3.52
CA ASN A 58 5.36 9.85 2.33
C ASN A 58 5.44 10.90 1.18
N LEU A 59 6.12 10.53 0.09
CA LEU A 59 6.32 11.43 -1.06
C LEU A 59 5.05 11.64 -1.89
N GLU A 60 4.12 10.68 -1.89
CA GLU A 60 2.89 10.77 -2.67
C GLU A 60 1.95 11.84 -2.12
N GLU A 61 1.82 11.91 -0.79
CA GLU A 61 1.08 12.98 -0.13
C GLU A 61 1.65 14.35 -0.53
N VAL A 62 2.98 14.53 -0.50
CA VAL A 62 3.59 15.79 -0.94
C VAL A 62 3.34 16.05 -2.43
N ALA A 63 3.43 15.04 -3.27
CA ALA A 63 3.28 15.16 -4.73
C ALA A 63 1.85 15.49 -5.17
N TYR A 64 0.83 15.05 -4.43
CA TYR A 64 -0.57 15.08 -4.88
C TYR A 64 -1.55 15.80 -3.95
N VAL A 65 -1.10 16.31 -2.81
CA VAL A 65 -1.92 17.18 -1.95
C VAL A 65 -2.30 18.48 -2.67
N GLU A 66 -3.38 19.13 -2.21
CA GLU A 66 -3.71 20.48 -2.63
C GLU A 66 -2.61 21.47 -2.25
N VAL A 67 -2.34 22.43 -3.14
CA VAL A 67 -1.28 23.44 -2.91
C VAL A 67 -1.54 24.22 -1.62
N ASP A 68 -2.81 24.48 -1.28
CA ASP A 68 -3.20 25.22 -0.08
C ASP A 68 -2.73 24.55 1.22
N GLU A 69 -2.65 23.22 1.28
CA GLU A 69 -2.12 22.48 2.45
C GLU A 69 -0.61 22.70 2.61
N LEU A 70 0.13 22.85 1.50
CA LEU A 70 1.56 23.18 1.53
C LEU A 70 1.80 24.64 1.92
N LEU A 71 0.88 25.55 1.59
CA LEU A 71 0.98 26.97 1.93
C LEU A 71 0.79 27.26 3.42
N VAL A 72 0.28 26.30 4.19
CA VAL A 72 0.19 26.40 5.67
C VAL A 72 1.57 26.31 6.31
N ILE A 73 2.53 25.67 5.65
CA ILE A 73 3.89 25.47 6.14
C ILE A 73 4.62 26.83 6.16
N ASP A 74 5.21 27.17 7.31
CA ASP A 74 5.98 28.41 7.46
C ASP A 74 7.16 28.46 6.49
N GLY A 75 7.21 29.53 5.69
CA GLY A 75 8.24 29.72 4.66
C GLY A 75 7.92 29.12 3.29
N VAL A 76 6.73 28.56 3.07
CA VAL A 76 6.28 28.05 1.76
C VAL A 76 5.37 29.05 1.07
N ASP A 77 5.74 29.42 -0.16
CA ASP A 77 4.91 30.18 -1.09
C ASP A 77 4.45 29.31 -2.27
N GLU A 78 3.59 29.86 -3.14
CA GLU A 78 3.00 29.12 -4.28
C GLU A 78 4.07 28.55 -5.21
N ASP A 79 5.16 29.30 -5.43
CA ASP A 79 6.27 28.87 -6.29
C ASP A 79 7.03 27.71 -5.64
N THR A 80 7.34 27.82 -4.35
CA THR A 80 8.04 26.79 -3.57
C THR A 80 7.19 25.53 -3.44
N ALA A 81 5.89 25.65 -3.19
CA ALA A 81 4.97 24.52 -3.13
C ALA A 81 4.93 23.79 -4.48
N SER A 82 4.80 24.53 -5.58
CA SER A 82 4.78 23.96 -6.94
C SER A 82 6.09 23.24 -7.26
N GLU A 83 7.23 23.82 -6.87
CA GLU A 83 8.54 23.20 -7.04
C GLU A 83 8.68 21.92 -6.20
N LEU A 84 8.26 21.95 -4.94
CA LEU A 84 8.28 20.79 -4.05
C LEU A 84 7.46 19.63 -4.61
N GLN A 85 6.25 19.92 -5.09
CA GLN A 85 5.40 18.92 -5.75
C GLN A 85 6.06 18.35 -7.01
N ALA A 86 6.68 19.21 -7.84
CA ALA A 86 7.38 18.77 -9.04
C ALA A 86 8.53 17.82 -8.71
N ARG A 87 9.36 18.17 -7.72
CA ARG A 87 10.46 17.29 -7.27
C ARG A 87 9.94 15.96 -6.72
N ALA A 88 8.87 15.98 -5.92
CA ALA A 88 8.27 14.76 -5.39
C ALA A 88 7.77 13.84 -6.51
N ARG A 89 7.09 14.39 -7.52
CA ARG A 89 6.65 13.64 -8.72
C ARG A 89 7.81 13.08 -9.52
N ASP A 90 8.85 13.87 -9.75
CA ASP A 90 10.04 13.44 -10.49
C ASP A 90 10.73 12.26 -9.79
N VAL A 91 10.81 12.29 -8.46
CA VAL A 91 11.36 11.18 -7.66
C VAL A 91 10.49 9.94 -7.77
N LEU A 92 9.16 10.07 -7.62
CA LEU A 92 8.23 8.96 -7.75
C LEU A 92 8.30 8.33 -9.14
N GLU A 93 8.37 9.14 -10.20
CA GLU A 93 8.52 8.65 -11.56
C GLU A 93 9.86 7.91 -11.75
N ALA A 94 10.95 8.45 -11.20
CA ALA A 94 12.25 7.79 -11.23
C ALA A 94 12.25 6.46 -10.48
N GLN A 95 11.61 6.39 -9.31
CA GLN A 95 11.45 5.16 -8.52
C GLN A 95 10.61 4.13 -9.28
N ASN A 96 9.47 4.54 -9.84
CA ASN A 96 8.61 3.68 -10.66
C ASN A 96 9.37 3.09 -11.84
N LYS A 97 10.13 3.92 -12.55
CA LYS A 97 10.94 3.47 -13.67
C LYS A 97 12.03 2.48 -13.22
N ALA A 98 12.72 2.77 -12.12
CA ALA A 98 13.74 1.88 -11.58
C ALA A 98 13.16 0.53 -11.15
N ALA A 99 11.97 0.52 -10.54
CA ALA A 99 11.25 -0.70 -10.16
C ALA A 99 10.88 -1.54 -11.39
N LEU A 100 10.35 -0.93 -12.46
CA LEU A 100 10.06 -1.63 -13.72
C LEU A 100 11.33 -2.17 -14.39
N ASP A 101 12.41 -1.39 -14.40
CA ASP A 101 13.69 -1.83 -14.98
C ASP A 101 14.28 -3.02 -14.19
N ALA A 102 14.15 -3.01 -12.86
CA ALA A 102 14.55 -4.12 -11.99
C ALA A 102 13.67 -5.36 -12.22
N ALA A 103 12.35 -5.20 -12.32
CA ALA A 103 11.41 -6.28 -12.64
C ALA A 103 11.73 -6.92 -14.00
N ARG A 104 11.95 -6.12 -15.05
CA ARG A 104 12.37 -6.62 -16.37
C ARG A 104 13.71 -7.35 -16.30
N ALA A 105 14.67 -6.87 -15.51
CA ALA A 105 15.95 -7.54 -15.32
C ALA A 105 15.80 -8.92 -14.64
N LEU A 106 14.77 -9.11 -13.82
CA LEU A 106 14.40 -10.39 -13.23
C LEU A 106 13.60 -11.30 -14.18
N GLY A 107 13.22 -10.80 -15.35
CA GLY A 107 12.53 -11.56 -16.39
C GLY A 107 11.01 -11.50 -16.30
N VAL A 108 10.45 -10.47 -15.67
CA VAL A 108 9.01 -10.20 -15.71
C VAL A 108 8.58 -9.92 -17.15
N ASP A 109 7.46 -10.52 -17.54
CA ASP A 109 6.83 -10.36 -18.84
C ASP A 109 5.97 -9.10 -18.89
N ASP A 110 5.85 -8.51 -20.09
CA ASP A 110 5.07 -7.29 -20.30
C ASP A 110 3.58 -7.49 -19.92
N THR A 111 3.04 -8.72 -19.99
CA THR A 111 1.66 -9.03 -19.56
C THR A 111 1.39 -8.74 -18.09
N LEU A 112 2.37 -8.93 -17.20
CA LEU A 112 2.24 -8.59 -15.79
C LEU A 112 2.49 -7.09 -15.55
N ILE A 113 3.37 -6.47 -16.35
CA ILE A 113 3.68 -5.03 -16.27
C ILE A 113 2.49 -4.18 -16.72
N GLU A 114 1.77 -4.63 -17.74
CA GLU A 114 0.60 -3.94 -18.30
C GLU A 114 -0.69 -4.24 -17.52
N PHE A 115 -0.64 -5.10 -16.52
CA PHE A 115 -1.82 -5.46 -15.72
C PHE A 115 -2.27 -4.30 -14.84
N GLU A 116 -3.52 -3.89 -15.01
CA GLU A 116 -4.12 -2.79 -14.25
C GLU A 116 -4.31 -3.20 -12.77
N GLY A 117 -4.01 -2.27 -11.86
CA GLY A 117 -4.16 -2.48 -10.41
C GLY A 117 -2.88 -2.89 -9.68
N LEU A 118 -1.76 -3.11 -10.39
CA LEU A 118 -0.45 -3.29 -9.78
C LEU A 118 0.44 -2.06 -10.01
N THR A 119 1.08 -1.57 -8.95
CA THR A 119 2.09 -0.52 -9.07
C THR A 119 3.43 -1.11 -9.52
N PRO A 120 4.31 -0.30 -10.14
CA PRO A 120 5.68 -0.73 -10.47
C PRO A 120 6.45 -1.39 -9.32
N GLN A 121 6.29 -0.88 -8.10
CA GLN A 121 6.92 -1.39 -6.90
C GLN A 121 6.34 -2.76 -6.49
N MET A 122 5.02 -2.94 -6.63
CA MET A 122 4.38 -4.25 -6.43
C MET A 122 4.88 -5.27 -7.45
N ILE A 123 5.02 -4.88 -8.72
CA ILE A 123 5.56 -5.76 -9.77
C ILE A 123 7.00 -6.16 -9.47
N GLU A 124 7.83 -5.24 -8.97
CA GLU A 124 9.20 -5.56 -8.54
C GLU A 124 9.20 -6.55 -7.35
N ALA A 125 8.29 -6.39 -6.39
CA ALA A 125 8.14 -7.31 -5.26
C ALA A 125 7.74 -8.72 -5.72
N LEU A 126 6.73 -8.81 -6.59
CA LEU A 126 6.30 -10.06 -7.24
C LEU A 126 7.44 -10.72 -8.01
N ALA A 127 8.22 -9.94 -8.75
CA ALA A 127 9.37 -10.44 -9.51
C ALA A 127 10.42 -11.11 -8.61
N LYS A 128 10.66 -10.55 -7.42
CA LYS A 128 11.59 -11.10 -6.42
C LYS A 128 11.07 -12.40 -5.80
N ASP A 129 9.76 -12.59 -5.80
CA ASP A 129 9.07 -13.80 -5.34
C ASP A 129 8.82 -14.83 -6.48
N ASP A 130 9.52 -14.66 -7.61
CA ASP A 130 9.44 -15.53 -8.80
C ASP A 130 8.09 -15.50 -9.55
N VAL A 131 7.22 -14.53 -9.26
CA VAL A 131 5.99 -14.26 -10.02
C VAL A 131 6.33 -13.32 -11.18
N LYS A 132 6.42 -13.86 -12.40
CA LYS A 132 6.97 -13.14 -13.57
C LYS A 132 5.96 -12.91 -14.69
N THR A 133 4.91 -13.70 -14.74
CA THR A 133 3.90 -13.62 -15.79
C THR A 133 2.52 -13.39 -15.19
N LEU A 134 1.58 -12.94 -16.03
CA LEU A 134 0.17 -12.86 -15.61
C LEU A 134 -0.40 -14.23 -15.22
N GLU A 135 0.09 -15.30 -15.85
CA GLU A 135 -0.27 -16.69 -15.51
C GLU A 135 0.20 -17.06 -14.10
N ASP A 136 1.46 -16.76 -13.76
CA ASP A 136 1.99 -17.02 -12.42
C ASP A 136 1.16 -16.26 -11.37
N PHE A 137 0.89 -14.98 -11.62
CA PHE A 137 0.08 -14.13 -10.74
C PHE A 137 -1.34 -14.67 -10.55
N ALA A 138 -1.99 -15.16 -11.62
CA ALA A 138 -3.32 -15.74 -11.55
C ALA A 138 -3.37 -17.06 -10.75
N THR A 139 -2.24 -17.77 -10.62
CA THR A 139 -2.14 -18.98 -9.79
C THR A 139 -1.87 -18.71 -8.32
N CYS A 140 -1.40 -17.50 -7.97
CA CYS A 140 -1.19 -17.10 -6.57
C CYS A 140 -2.47 -17.24 -5.76
N ALA A 141 -2.30 -17.54 -4.47
CA ALA A 141 -3.38 -17.40 -3.52
C ALA A 141 -3.48 -15.95 -3.01
N ASP A 142 -4.68 -15.53 -2.65
CA ASP A 142 -4.98 -14.24 -2.03
C ASP A 142 -4.14 -13.99 -0.78
N TRP A 143 -4.00 -15.00 0.07
CA TRP A 143 -3.19 -14.92 1.30
C TRP A 143 -1.68 -14.89 1.06
N GLU A 144 -1.18 -15.40 -0.08
CA GLU A 144 0.24 -15.29 -0.45
C GLU A 144 0.61 -13.85 -0.81
N LEU A 145 -0.37 -13.06 -1.30
CA LEU A 145 -0.17 -11.66 -1.64
C LEU A 145 -0.43 -10.74 -0.44
N ALA A 146 -1.59 -10.86 0.21
CA ALA A 146 -2.00 -9.99 1.30
C ALA A 146 -1.42 -10.35 2.67
N GLY A 147 -0.90 -11.58 2.81
CA GLY A 147 -0.45 -12.13 4.08
C GLY A 147 -1.60 -12.66 4.92
N GLY A 148 -1.27 -13.41 5.96
CA GLY A 148 -2.27 -14.09 6.76
C GLY A 148 -1.75 -14.70 8.05
N TRP A 149 -2.64 -15.45 8.70
CA TRP A 149 -2.31 -16.16 9.93
C TRP A 149 -2.71 -17.62 9.80
N THR A 150 -1.73 -18.52 9.71
CA THR A 150 -1.98 -19.96 9.76
C THR A 150 -1.88 -20.48 11.18
N THR A 151 -2.70 -21.48 11.52
CA THR A 151 -2.60 -22.20 12.80
C THR A 151 -1.95 -23.55 12.58
N VAL A 152 -0.70 -23.70 13.04
CA VAL A 152 0.01 -24.98 13.03
C VAL A 152 0.13 -25.48 14.46
N ASN A 153 -0.39 -26.69 14.75
CA ASN A 153 -0.36 -27.31 16.09
C ASN A 153 -0.98 -26.46 17.23
N GLY A 154 -1.93 -25.58 16.92
CA GLY A 154 -2.60 -24.72 17.91
C GLY A 154 -1.86 -23.42 18.22
N GLU A 155 -0.77 -23.13 17.53
CA GLU A 155 -0.03 -21.87 17.58
C GLU A 155 -0.27 -21.08 16.30
N ARG A 156 -0.60 -19.79 16.44
CA ARG A 156 -0.79 -18.89 15.30
C ARG A 156 0.58 -18.42 14.83
N THR A 157 0.91 -18.71 13.58
CA THR A 157 2.09 -18.19 12.89
C THR A 157 1.64 -17.15 11.86
N LYS A 158 2.37 -16.03 11.78
CA LYS A 158 2.13 -15.02 10.75
C LYS A 158 2.82 -15.50 9.47
N ASP A 159 2.08 -15.50 8.37
CA ASP A 159 2.60 -15.74 7.04
C ASP A 159 2.62 -14.37 6.33
N ASP A 160 3.82 -13.87 6.04
CA ASP A 160 3.97 -12.55 5.43
C ASP A 160 3.61 -12.62 3.94
N GLY A 161 2.79 -11.68 3.49
CA GLY A 161 2.38 -11.59 2.10
C GLY A 161 3.39 -10.82 1.25
N THR A 162 3.55 -11.22 -0.01
CA THR A 162 4.47 -10.54 -0.93
C THR A 162 4.10 -9.08 -1.18
N LEU A 163 2.80 -8.75 -1.11
CA LEU A 163 2.26 -7.41 -1.29
C LEU A 163 1.72 -6.76 0.00
N GLU A 164 1.79 -7.46 1.14
CA GLU A 164 1.41 -6.94 2.46
C GLU A 164 2.09 -5.58 2.79
N PRO A 165 3.37 -5.34 2.46
CA PRO A 165 4.01 -4.04 2.72
C PRO A 165 3.41 -2.85 1.96
N PHE A 166 2.55 -3.10 0.97
CA PHE A 166 1.85 -2.09 0.19
C PHE A 166 0.38 -1.96 0.60
N ASP A 167 0.05 -2.39 1.83
CA ASP A 167 -1.30 -2.36 2.40
C ASP A 167 -2.34 -3.18 1.60
N MET A 168 -1.87 -4.20 0.85
CA MET A 168 -2.73 -5.10 0.08
C MET A 168 -3.63 -5.92 1.02
N SER A 169 -4.95 -5.73 0.91
CA SER A 169 -5.93 -6.54 1.64
C SER A 169 -6.20 -7.89 0.95
N LEU A 170 -6.74 -8.86 1.68
CA LEU A 170 -7.14 -10.17 1.14
C LEU A 170 -8.19 -10.02 0.03
N GLU A 171 -9.13 -9.10 0.22
CA GLU A 171 -10.20 -8.84 -0.74
C GLU A 171 -9.67 -8.22 -2.03
N GLU A 172 -8.80 -7.22 -1.93
CA GLU A 172 -8.13 -6.62 -3.09
C GLU A 172 -7.26 -7.64 -3.82
N ALA A 173 -6.48 -8.44 -3.09
CA ALA A 173 -5.68 -9.52 -3.67
C ALA A 173 -6.57 -10.52 -4.42
N GLN A 174 -7.67 -10.96 -3.81
CA GLN A 174 -8.64 -11.84 -4.46
C GLN A 174 -9.20 -11.21 -5.73
N LYS A 175 -9.61 -9.94 -5.69
CA LYS A 175 -10.15 -9.22 -6.86
C LYS A 175 -9.14 -9.13 -8.00
N LEU A 176 -7.88 -8.80 -7.71
CA LEU A 176 -6.81 -8.72 -8.71
C LEU A 176 -6.53 -10.09 -9.32
N ILE A 177 -6.44 -11.15 -8.51
CA ILE A 177 -6.24 -12.52 -8.99
C ILE A 177 -7.40 -12.96 -9.87
N MET A 178 -8.65 -12.71 -9.47
CA MET A 178 -9.82 -13.07 -10.26
C MET A 178 -9.87 -12.27 -11.58
N THR A 179 -9.49 -11.00 -11.56
CA THR A 179 -9.37 -10.18 -12.78
C THR A 179 -8.33 -10.77 -13.73
N ALA A 180 -7.16 -11.17 -13.22
CA ALA A 180 -6.12 -11.83 -14.02
C ALA A 180 -6.61 -13.15 -14.63
N ARG A 181 -7.33 -13.98 -13.85
CA ARG A 181 -7.93 -15.24 -14.33
C ARG A 181 -8.93 -15.04 -15.45
N VAL A 182 -9.74 -13.98 -15.36
CA VAL A 182 -10.70 -13.64 -16.43
C VAL A 182 -9.99 -13.16 -17.68
N LEU A 183 -8.94 -12.32 -17.56
CA LEU A 183 -8.13 -11.91 -18.72
C LEU A 183 -7.45 -13.09 -19.42
N LEU A 184 -7.03 -14.11 -18.67
CA LEU A 184 -6.48 -15.36 -19.20
C LEU A 184 -7.56 -16.34 -19.72
N GLY A 185 -8.84 -16.04 -19.51
CA GLY A 185 -9.97 -16.88 -19.90
C GLY A 185 -10.15 -18.15 -19.07
N TRP A 186 -9.61 -18.19 -17.85
CA TRP A 186 -9.77 -19.32 -16.92
C TRP A 186 -11.11 -19.29 -16.20
N VAL A 187 -11.69 -18.11 -16.05
CA VAL A 187 -12.96 -17.82 -15.36
C VAL A 187 -13.85 -17.03 -16.32
N ASP A 188 -15.16 -17.28 -16.28
CA ASP A 188 -16.13 -16.53 -17.09
C ASP A 188 -16.37 -15.14 -16.44
N PRO A 189 -16.34 -14.03 -17.22
CA PRO A 189 -16.57 -12.69 -16.68
C PRO A 189 -17.90 -12.54 -15.92
N THR A 190 -18.93 -13.34 -16.26
CA THR A 190 -20.22 -13.29 -15.57
C THR A 190 -20.18 -13.81 -14.12
N GLU A 191 -19.12 -14.54 -13.75
CA GLU A 191 -18.89 -14.97 -12.36
C GLU A 191 -18.33 -13.83 -11.49
N LEU A 192 -17.66 -12.84 -12.08
CA LEU A 192 -17.19 -11.63 -11.37
C LEU A 192 -18.32 -10.64 -11.03
N GLU A 193 -19.36 -10.59 -11.87
CA GLU A 193 -20.50 -9.69 -11.65
C GLU A 193 -21.34 -10.14 -10.45
N ALA A 194 -21.42 -11.44 -10.17
CA ALA A 194 -22.20 -11.97 -9.06
C ALA A 194 -21.72 -11.49 -7.68
N ASP A 195 -20.41 -11.30 -7.49
CA ASP A 195 -19.83 -10.83 -6.23
C ASP A 195 -20.02 -9.30 -6.03
N ASN A 196 -20.21 -8.51 -7.09
CA ASN A 196 -20.46 -7.05 -6.98
C ASN A 196 -21.93 -6.72 -6.68
N VAL A 197 -22.87 -7.64 -6.91
CA VAL A 197 -24.31 -7.40 -6.70
C VAL A 197 -24.68 -7.49 -5.22
N ASP A 198 -23.87 -8.13 -4.37
CA ASP A 198 -24.12 -8.24 -2.94
C ASP A 198 -23.77 -6.97 -2.14
N GLU A 199 -23.05 -6.00 -2.72
CA GLU A 199 -22.75 -4.71 -2.06
C GLU A 199 -23.81 -3.62 -2.32
N ASP A 200 -24.48 -3.63 -3.48
CA ASP A 200 -25.46 -2.60 -3.85
C ASP A 200 -26.85 -2.82 -3.24
N ASP A 201 -27.15 -3.99 -2.63
CA ASP A 201 -28.48 -4.33 -2.10
C ASP A 201 -28.66 -4.02 -0.59
N LEU A 202 -27.74 -3.24 0.02
CA LEU A 202 -27.84 -2.82 1.43
C LEU A 202 -28.15 -1.32 1.64
N THR A 203 -28.43 -0.56 0.58
CA THR A 203 -28.86 0.84 0.72
C THR A 203 -30.17 1.13 0.00
N ASP A 204 -31.29 0.51 0.41
CA ASP A 204 -32.61 1.06 0.07
C ASP A 204 -33.78 0.55 0.93
N ASP A 205 -33.61 0.44 2.26
CA ASP A 205 -34.74 0.18 3.18
C ASP A 205 -34.70 1.06 4.45
N GLU A 206 -34.54 2.37 4.29
CA GLU A 206 -35.05 3.35 5.28
C GLU A 206 -35.76 4.52 4.59
N ALA A 207 -36.91 4.24 3.98
CA ALA A 207 -37.95 5.24 3.82
C ALA A 207 -39.35 4.59 3.91
N GLU A 208 -40.18 5.18 4.77
CA GLU A 208 -41.63 4.95 4.95
C GLU A 208 -42.08 3.96 6.04
N ALA A 209 -42.28 4.48 7.26
CA ALA A 209 -43.61 4.58 7.91
C ALA A 209 -43.57 5.37 9.23
#